data_AF-A0A841EJX3-F1
#
_entry.id   AF-A0A841EJX3-F1
#
_cell.length_a   1.000
_cell.length_b   1.000
_cell.length_c   1.000
_cell.angle_alpha   90.00
_cell.angle_beta   90.00
_cell.angle_gamma   90.00
#
_symmetry.space_group_name_H-M   'P 1'
#
loop_
_entity.id
_entity.type
_entity.pdbx_description
1 polymer ?
#
loop_
_entity_poly.entity_id
_entity_poly.type
_entity_poly.pdbx_seq_one_letter_code
_entity_poly.pdbx_strand_id
1 'polypeptide(L)'
;MSFKKLEGMKVLKVIKDSTVKKVDEATFVRIKDLDFKDGIIEVKVLSRLLKTASPFDRGFIGVAYRINADNSKYDCIYIRPTNGRADDYVCRYHLIQLNCF
;
A
#
# COMPACT_ATOMS: atom_id res chain seq x y z
N MET A 1 0.04 -7.73 11.42
CA MET A 1 1.41 -7.43 10.92
C MET A 1 2.36 -8.51 11.43
N SER A 2 3.28 -9.02 10.63
CA SER A 2 4.28 -10.01 11.09
C SER A 2 5.59 -9.86 10.33
N PHE A 3 6.73 -10.10 10.99
CA PHE A 3 8.01 -10.22 10.30
C PHE A 3 8.13 -11.59 9.66
N LYS A 4 8.59 -11.63 8.41
CA LYS A 4 8.86 -12.88 7.66
C LYS A 4 10.19 -12.80 6.94
N LYS A 5 10.69 -13.96 6.52
CA LYS A 5 11.83 -14.05 5.60
C LYS A 5 11.28 -14.32 4.19
N LEU A 6 11.67 -13.49 3.22
CA LEU A 6 11.31 -13.63 1.82
C LEU A 6 12.59 -13.46 1.01
N GLU A 7 12.95 -14.46 0.18
CA GLU A 7 14.17 -14.44 -0.64
C GLU A 7 15.44 -14.07 0.16
N GLY A 8 15.52 -14.58 1.39
CA GLY A 8 16.64 -14.28 2.30
C GLY A 8 16.52 -12.97 3.08
N MET A 9 15.66 -12.04 2.67
CA MET A 9 15.48 -10.72 3.30
C MET A 9 14.41 -10.75 4.41
N LYS A 10 14.66 -10.02 5.51
CA LYS A 10 13.65 -9.79 6.55
C LYS A 10 12.66 -8.75 6.03
N VAL A 11 11.40 -9.14 5.88
CA VAL A 11 10.33 -8.30 5.35
C VAL A 11 9.22 -8.12 6.38
N LEU A 12 8.56 -6.97 6.32
CA LEU A 12 7.38 -6.68 7.10
C LEU A 12 6.13 -7.04 6.32
N LYS A 13 5.43 -8.10 6.74
CA LYS A 13 4.17 -8.50 6.11
C LYS A 13 3.00 -7.78 6.75
N VAL A 14 2.33 -6.97 5.94
CA VAL A 14 1.05 -6.33 6.26
C VAL A 14 -0.05 -7.09 5.51
N ILE A 15 -1.13 -7.44 6.20
CA ILE A 15 -2.28 -8.13 5.63
C ILE A 15 -3.51 -7.36 6.09
N LYS A 16 -4.49 -7.20 5.20
CA LYS A 16 -5.81 -6.69 5.57
C LYS A 16 -6.39 -7.55 6.68
N ASP A 17 -6.83 -6.89 7.75
CA ASP A 17 -7.50 -7.56 8.85
C ASP A 17 -8.83 -8.13 8.36
N SER A 18 -9.11 -9.40 8.66
CA SER A 18 -10.38 -10.06 8.32
C SER A 18 -11.60 -9.44 9.00
N THR A 19 -11.40 -8.68 10.07
CA THR A 19 -12.46 -7.94 10.78
C THR A 19 -12.87 -6.65 10.05
N VAL A 20 -12.02 -6.13 9.17
CA VAL A 20 -12.30 -4.99 8.31
C VAL A 20 -13.21 -5.43 7.17
N LYS A 21 -14.53 -5.27 7.38
CA LYS A 21 -15.56 -5.70 6.42
C LYS A 21 -15.98 -4.62 5.44
N LYS A 22 -15.82 -3.34 5.77
CA LYS A 22 -16.18 -2.26 4.85
C LYS A 22 -15.10 -2.08 3.78
N VAL A 23 -15.54 -1.54 2.65
CA VAL A 23 -14.66 -1.08 1.57
C VAL A 23 -14.02 0.24 2.04
N ASP A 24 -12.79 0.51 1.60
CA ASP A 24 -12.04 1.74 1.89
C ASP A 24 -11.67 2.01 3.36
N GLU A 25 -11.61 0.98 4.19
CA GLU A 25 -11.05 1.10 5.54
C GLU A 25 -9.52 1.06 5.53
N ALA A 26 -8.93 1.93 6.35
CA ALA A 26 -7.49 2.12 6.49
C ALA A 26 -6.74 0.80 6.74
N THR A 27 -5.97 0.37 5.74
CA THR A 27 -5.12 -0.82 5.82
C THR A 27 -3.66 -0.45 5.64
N PHE A 28 -3.16 0.44 6.50
CA PHE A 28 -1.77 0.87 6.49
C PHE A 28 -1.06 0.53 7.80
N VAL A 29 0.27 0.63 7.75
CA VAL A 29 1.12 0.63 8.93
C VAL A 29 1.75 2.01 9.01
N ARG A 30 1.68 2.61 10.19
CA ARG A 30 2.37 3.87 10.50
C ARG A 30 3.56 3.58 11.40
N ILE A 31 4.69 4.21 11.09
CA ILE A 31 5.84 4.26 12.00
C ILE A 31 5.50 5.29 13.08
N LYS A 32 5.48 4.84 14.34
CA LYS A 32 5.21 5.72 15.49
C LYS A 32 6.45 6.56 15.80
N ASP A 33 6.22 7.73 16.37
CA ASP A 33 7.26 8.61 16.92
C ASP A 33 8.35 8.98 15.90
N LEU A 34 7.96 9.08 14.62
CA LEU A 34 8.80 9.53 13.53
C LEU A 34 8.40 10.94 13.13
N ASP A 35 9.26 11.91 13.45
CA ASP A 35 9.18 13.27 12.91
C ASP A 35 10.11 13.37 11.69
N PHE A 36 9.51 13.47 10.50
CA PHE A 36 10.21 13.46 9.23
C PHE A 36 9.74 14.64 8.38
N LYS A 37 10.69 15.50 7.98
CA LYS A 37 10.43 16.68 7.17
C LYS A 37 11.04 16.57 5.77
N ASP A 38 12.37 16.61 5.69
CA ASP A 38 13.13 16.58 4.45
C ASP A 38 14.04 15.34 4.41
N GLY A 39 14.06 14.64 3.27
CA GLY A 39 14.86 13.44 3.08
C GLY A 39 14.39 12.55 1.93
N ILE A 40 14.96 11.36 1.84
CA ILE A 40 14.64 10.37 0.81
C ILE A 40 13.94 9.18 1.48
N ILE A 41 12.79 8.79 0.94
CA ILE A 41 12.08 7.57 1.35
C ILE A 41 12.35 6.49 0.31
N GLU A 42 13.19 5.51 0.65
CA GLU A 42 13.46 4.35 -0.20
C GLU A 42 12.78 3.10 0.35
N VAL A 43 11.95 2.46 -0.47
CA VAL A 43 11.22 1.26 -0.07
C VAL A 43 11.29 0.19 -1.14
N LYS A 44 11.43 -1.07 -0.72
CA LYS A 44 11.19 -2.24 -1.57
C LYS A 44 9.84 -2.83 -1.20
N VAL A 45 8.92 -2.82 -2.15
CA VAL A 45 7.53 -3.24 -1.91
C VAL A 45 7.18 -4.45 -2.76
N LEU A 46 6.37 -5.35 -2.19
CA LEU A 46 5.81 -6.50 -2.89
C LEU A 46 4.34 -6.60 -2.53
N SER A 47 3.47 -6.49 -3.53
CA SER A 47 2.03 -6.66 -3.35
C SER A 47 1.54 -7.94 -4.02
N ARG A 48 0.62 -8.62 -3.35
CA ARG A 48 -0.05 -9.84 -3.82
C ARG A 48 -1.50 -9.79 -3.37
N LEU A 49 -2.41 -10.09 -4.29
CA LEU A 49 -3.80 -10.29 -3.92
C LEU A 49 -3.93 -11.49 -2.98
N LEU A 50 -4.88 -11.41 -2.06
CA LEU A 50 -5.25 -12.55 -1.22
C LEU A 50 -5.96 -13.60 -2.07
N LYS A 51 -5.89 -14.87 -1.66
CA LYS A 51 -6.64 -15.95 -2.32
C LYS A 51 -8.16 -15.71 -2.30
N THR A 52 -8.62 -14.92 -1.35
CA THR A 52 -10.03 -14.53 -1.16
C THR A 52 -10.38 -13.22 -1.87
N ALA A 53 -9.45 -12.62 -2.62
CA ALA A 53 -9.71 -11.39 -3.35
C ALA A 53 -10.73 -11.63 -4.48
N SER A 54 -11.62 -10.67 -4.67
CA SER A 54 -12.58 -10.65 -5.77
C SER A 54 -11.87 -10.49 -7.11
N PRO A 55 -12.42 -11.00 -8.23
CA PRO A 55 -11.88 -10.75 -9.58
C PRO A 55 -11.75 -9.26 -9.94
N PHE A 56 -12.48 -8.38 -9.26
CA PHE A 56 -12.44 -6.93 -9.46
C PHE A 56 -11.39 -6.23 -8.60
N ASP A 57 -10.81 -6.91 -7.61
CA ASP A 57 -9.78 -6.33 -6.77
C ASP A 57 -8.52 -6.09 -7.59
N ARG A 58 -8.02 -4.85 -7.56
CA ARG A 58 -6.77 -4.45 -8.24
C ARG A 58 -5.59 -4.35 -7.28
N GLY A 59 -5.88 -4.38 -5.98
CA GLY A 59 -4.91 -4.22 -4.91
C GLY A 59 -4.27 -2.84 -4.91
N PHE A 60 -3.66 -2.50 -3.78
CA PHE A 60 -2.95 -1.24 -3.61
C PHE A 60 -1.70 -1.50 -2.76
N ILE A 61 -0.59 -0.85 -3.11
CA ILE A 61 0.60 -0.79 -2.27
C ILE A 61 1.29 0.55 -2.49
N GLY A 62 1.74 1.18 -1.42
CA GLY A 62 2.27 2.52 -1.53
C GLY A 62 2.89 3.01 -0.23
N VAL A 63 3.27 4.28 -0.26
CA VAL A 63 3.81 5.03 0.87
C VAL A 63 2.90 6.21 1.11
N ALA A 64 2.45 6.34 2.36
CA ALA A 64 1.79 7.55 2.85
C ALA A 64 2.81 8.37 3.64
N TYR A 65 2.81 9.69 3.42
CA TYR A 65 3.69 10.65 4.08
C TYR A 65 2.87 11.90 4.48
N ARG A 66 3.46 12.75 5.33
CA ARG A 66 2.76 13.91 5.93
C ARG A 66 1.42 13.54 6.58
N ILE A 67 1.40 12.41 7.29
CA ILE A 67 0.21 11.91 7.97
C ILE A 67 -0.02 12.73 9.24
N ASN A 68 -1.20 13.31 9.41
CA ASN A 68 -1.56 14.05 10.61
C ASN A 68 -1.79 13.13 11.84
N ALA A 69 -1.96 13.72 13.02
CA ALA A 69 -1.99 12.98 14.29
C ALA A 69 -3.15 11.99 14.41
N ASP A 70 -4.33 12.35 13.90
CA ASP A 70 -5.55 11.53 13.88
C ASP A 70 -5.66 10.62 12.64
N ASN A 71 -4.66 10.65 11.74
CA ASN A 71 -4.64 9.94 10.45
C ASN A 71 -5.79 10.30 9.50
N SER A 72 -6.46 11.44 9.69
CA SER A 72 -7.52 11.89 8.81
C SER A 72 -7.02 12.51 7.51
N LYS A 73 -5.74 12.93 7.45
CA LYS A 73 -5.13 13.54 6.27
C LYS A 73 -3.73 13.02 6.02
N TYR A 74 -3.44 12.75 4.75
CA TYR A 74 -2.11 12.34 4.31
C TYR A 74 -1.93 12.51 2.81
N ASP A 75 -0.67 12.66 2.40
CA ASP A 75 -0.26 12.51 1.01
C ASP A 75 0.15 11.06 0.77
N CYS A 76 -0.17 10.48 -0.39
CA CYS A 76 0.32 9.16 -0.74
C CYS A 76 0.71 8.99 -2.20
N ILE A 77 1.70 8.11 -2.39
CA ILE A 77 2.03 7.52 -3.68
C ILE A 77 1.69 6.05 -3.58
N TYR A 78 0.86 5.53 -4.49
CA TYR A 78 0.56 4.11 -4.54
C TYR A 78 0.56 3.55 -5.96
N ILE A 79 0.71 2.23 -6.00
CA ILE A 79 0.82 1.40 -7.17
C ILE A 79 -0.31 0.37 -7.12
N ARG A 80 -1.01 0.18 -8.25
CA ARG A 80 -1.98 -0.89 -8.48
C ARG A 80 -1.29 -2.08 -9.15
N PRO A 81 -0.82 -3.10 -8.39
CA PRO A 81 0.05 -4.13 -8.92
C PRO A 81 -0.55 -4.93 -10.08
N THR A 82 -1.88 -5.11 -10.12
CA THR A 82 -2.54 -5.81 -11.24
C THR A 82 -2.60 -4.95 -12.49
N ASN A 83 -2.71 -3.63 -12.35
CA ASN A 83 -2.83 -2.72 -13.49
C ASN A 83 -1.55 -2.71 -14.32
N GLY A 84 -0.39 -2.77 -13.68
CA GLY A 84 0.91 -2.76 -14.36
C GLY A 84 1.17 -4.04 -15.15
N ARG A 85 0.39 -5.10 -14.89
CA ARG A 85 0.45 -6.39 -15.58
C ARG A 85 -0.76 -6.62 -16.49
N ALA A 86 -1.64 -5.63 -16.63
CA ALA A 86 -2.81 -5.74 -17.49
C ALA A 86 -2.40 -5.65 -18.96
N ASP A 87 -3.09 -6.39 -19.84
CA ASP A 87 -2.89 -6.30 -21.28
C ASP A 87 -3.43 -4.97 -21.84
N ASP A 88 -4.50 -4.44 -21.23
CA ASP A 88 -5.09 -3.16 -21.57
C ASP A 88 -4.12 -2.00 -21.26
N TYR A 89 -3.82 -1.22 -22.30
CA TYR A 89 -2.99 -0.03 -22.23
C TYR A 89 -3.52 1.02 -21.27
N VAL A 90 -4.84 1.21 -21.21
CA VAL A 90 -5.45 2.19 -20.31
C VAL A 90 -5.22 1.79 -18.86
N CYS A 91 -5.43 0.51 -18.52
CA CYS A 91 -5.14 -0.01 -17.19
C CYS A 91 -3.67 0.19 -16.80
N ARG A 92 -2.71 -0.12 -17.68
CA ARG A 92 -1.27 0.08 -17.42
C ARG A 92 -0.92 1.55 -17.17
N TYR A 93 -1.54 2.45 -17.91
CA TYR A 93 -1.33 3.89 -17.74
C TYR A 93 -1.79 4.37 -16.35
N HIS A 94 -2.80 3.72 -15.77
CA HIS A 94 -3.31 3.99 -14.41
C HIS A 94 -2.68 3.08 -13.34
N LEU A 95 -1.41 2.68 -13.52
CA LEU A 95 -0.65 1.90 -12.54
C LEU A 95 -0.29 2.71 -11.29
N ILE A 96 0.20 3.93 -11.51
CA ILE A 96 0.63 4.85 -10.45
C ILE A 96 -0.47 5.88 -10.27
N GLN A 97 -0.83 6.14 -9.02
CA GLN A 97 -1.72 7.24 -8.70
C GLN A 97 -1.16 8.03 -7.52
N LEU A 98 -1.21 9.35 -7.67
CA LEU A 98 -0.94 10.32 -6.64
C LEU A 98 -2.29 10.72 -6.06
N ASN A 99 -2.44 10.63 -4.74
CA ASN A 99 -3.67 11.07 -4.10
C ASN A 99 -3.35 11.75 -2.76
N CYS A 100 -4.15 12.75 -2.44
CA CYS A 100 -4.21 13.37 -1.13
C CYS A 100 -5.59 13.00 -0.57
N PHE A 101 -5.63 12.40 0.63
CA PHE A 101 -6.88 12.09 1.34
C PHE A 101 -7.03 13.02 2.54
#